data_AF-A0A1R3UX51-F1
#
_entry.id   AF-A0A1R3UX51-F1
#
_cell.length_a   1.000
_cell.length_b   1.000
_cell.length_c   1.000
_cell.angle_alpha   90.00
_cell.angle_beta   90.00
_cell.angle_gamma   90.00
#
_symmetry.space_group_name_H-M   'P 1'
#
loop_
_entity.id
_entity.type
_entity.pdbx_description
1 polymer ?
#
loop_
_entity_poly.entity_id
_entity_poly.type
_entity_poly.pdbx_seq_one_letter_code
_entity_poly.pdbx_strand_id
1 'polypeptide(L)' 'MVITHAYLISHLLAHALDAPPWRWITTPVAHAALTVIRYRPNAPASVVVLNDTAHLTDPLRWTDLPTWRP' A
#
# COMPACT_ATOMS: atom_id res chain seq x y z
N MET A 1 -12.20 -3.84 7.33
CA MET A 1 -11.55 -3.58 6.03
C MET A 1 -12.07 -2.25 5.51
N VAL A 2 -11.21 -1.41 4.94
CA VAL A 2 -11.60 -0.11 4.34
C VAL A 2 -11.27 -0.17 2.86
N ILE A 3 -12.23 0.18 2.01
CA ILE A 3 -12.05 0.30 0.56
C ILE A 3 -11.96 1.79 0.25
N THR A 4 -10.90 2.21 -0.42
CA THR A 4 -10.66 3.62 -0.77
C THR A 4 -9.68 3.75 -1.93
N HIS A 5 -9.24 4.98 -2.20
CA HIS A 5 -8.43 5.37 -3.34
C HIS A 5 -6.95 5.46 -2.96
N ALA A 6 -6.08 5.38 -3.98
CA ALA A 6 -4.63 5.38 -3.83
C ALA A 6 -4.10 6.50 -2.92
N TYR A 7 -4.53 7.75 -3.12
CA TYR A 7 -4.05 8.86 -2.30
C TYR A 7 -4.45 8.77 -0.84
N LEU A 8 -5.65 8.25 -0.52
CA LEU A 8 -6.02 8.06 0.88
C LEU A 8 -5.21 6.93 1.51
N ILE A 9 -4.96 5.84 0.77
CA ILE A 9 -4.09 4.73 1.24
C ILE A 9 -2.69 5.26 1.52
N SER A 10 -2.10 6.02 0.59
CA SER A 10 -0.76 6.59 0.75
C SER A 10 -0.69 7.61 1.89
N HIS A 11 -1.74 8.40 2.10
CA HIS A 11 -1.85 9.31 3.25
C HIS A 11 -1.95 8.54 4.57
N LEU A 12 -2.76 7.48 4.63
CA LEU A 12 -2.89 6.61 5.81
C LEU A 12 -1.56 5.93 6.15
N LEU A 13 -0.80 5.47 5.16
CA LEU A 13 0.54 4.92 5.37
C LEU A 13 1.50 5.96 5.93
N ALA A 14 1.52 7.16 5.34
CA ALA A 14 2.38 8.24 5.82
C ALA A 14 2.05 8.61 7.27
N HIS A 15 0.75 8.75 7.59
CA HIS A 15 0.29 9.04 8.95
C HIS A 15 0.59 7.90 9.93
N ALA A 16 0.35 6.64 9.54
CA ALA A 16 0.56 5.48 10.41
C ALA A 16 2.03 5.25 10.76
N LEU A 17 2.94 5.64 9.87
CA LEU A 17 4.39 5.47 10.04
C LEU A 17 5.08 6.73 10.55
N ASP A 18 4.32 7.77 10.93
CA ASP A 18 4.85 9.10 11.27
C ASP A 18 5.84 9.64 10.22
N ALA A 19 5.56 9.36 8.95
CA ALA A 19 6.42 9.75 7.84
C ALA A 19 6.28 11.26 7.53
N PRO A 20 7.27 11.87 6.84
CA PRO A 20 7.17 13.27 6.43
C PRO A 20 5.88 13.58 5.65
N PRO A 21 5.23 14.76 5.87
CA PRO A 21 3.93 15.08 5.28
C PRO A 21 3.85 15.07 3.75
N TRP A 22 4.97 15.13 3.03
CA TRP A 22 5.01 15.06 1.56
C TRP A 22 5.11 13.62 1.05
N ARG A 23 5.43 12.64 1.91
CA ARG A 23 5.77 11.28 1.51
C ARG A 23 4.62 10.54 0.84
N TRP A 24 3.38 10.88 1.18
CA TRP A 24 2.18 10.25 0.60
C TRP A 24 2.08 10.42 -0.92
N ILE A 25 2.66 11.47 -1.49
CA ILE A 25 2.63 11.72 -2.94
C ILE A 25 3.47 10.68 -3.70
N THR A 26 4.51 10.15 -3.05
CA THR A 26 5.51 9.28 -3.69
C THR A 26 5.24 7.79 -3.54
N THR A 27 4.14 7.40 -2.89
CA THR A 27 3.80 5.99 -2.63
C THR A 27 2.84 5.47 -3.70
N PRO A 28 3.31 4.64 -4.65
CA PRO A 28 2.42 4.05 -5.66
C PRO A 28 1.53 2.99 -5.03
N VAL A 29 0.24 3.01 -5.37
CA VAL A 29 -0.74 1.99 -4.95
C VAL A 29 -1.39 1.37 -6.19
N ALA A 30 -1.34 0.05 -6.31
CA ALA A 30 -1.85 -0.69 -7.45
C ALA A 30 -3.37 -0.90 -7.37
N HIS A 31 -4.02 -1.07 -8.52
CA HIS A 31 -5.46 -1.34 -8.58
C HIS A 31 -5.84 -2.63 -7.86
N ALA A 32 -6.95 -2.56 -7.13
CA ALA A 32 -7.49 -3.64 -6.30
C ALA A 32 -6.50 -4.26 -5.30
N ALA A 33 -5.36 -3.61 -5.01
CA ALA A 33 -4.35 -4.19 -4.15
C ALA A 33 -4.68 -4.04 -2.66
N LEU A 34 -4.30 -5.05 -1.87
CA LEU A 34 -4.44 -5.04 -0.42
C LEU A 34 -3.23 -4.41 0.24
N THR A 35 -3.48 -3.57 1.25
CA THR A 35 -2.45 -2.99 2.12
C THR A 35 -2.84 -3.28 3.56
N VAL A 36 -1.91 -3.81 4.35
CA VAL A 36 -2.15 -4.19 5.75
C VAL A 36 -1.18 -3.47 6.66
N ILE A 37 -1.72 -2.65 7.55
CA ILE A 37 -0.98 -1.99 8.63
C ILE A 37 -1.29 -2.74 9.93
N ARG A 38 -0.25 -3.03 10.69
CA ARG A 38 -0.35 -3.67 12.00
C ARG A 38 -0.04 -2.67 13.10
N TYR A 39 -1.00 -2.52 14.01
CA TYR A 39 -0.84 -1.84 15.28
C TYR A 39 -0.67 -2.90 16.37
N ARG A 40 0.44 -2.83 17.11
CA ARG A 40 0.70 -3.70 18.26
C ARG A 40 0.71 -2.86 19.54
N PRO A 41 0.28 -3.40 20.68
CA PRO A 41 0.50 -2.73 21.95
C PRO A 41 2.00 -2.47 22.17
N ASN A 42 2.34 -1.26 22.60
CA ASN A 42 3.71 -0.86 22.97
C ASN A 42 4.77 -0.97 21.85
N ALA A 43 4.36 -0.93 20.58
CA ALA A 43 5.30 -0.88 19.46
C ALA A 43 4.78 0.07 18.35
N PRO A 44 5.69 0.69 17.58
CA PRO A 44 5.30 1.48 16.42
C PRO A 44 4.45 0.68 15.43
N ALA A 45 3.59 1.37 14.69
CA ALA A 45 2.88 0.76 13.58
C ALA A 45 3.87 0.26 12.51
N SER A 46 3.49 -0.81 11.84
CA SER A 46 4.31 -1.44 10.80
C SER A 46 3.46 -1.86 9.61
N VAL A 47 4.05 -1.79 8.41
CA VAL A 47 3.42 -2.34 7.19
C VAL A 47 3.73 -3.83 7.13
N VAL A 48 2.68 -4.65 7.10
CA VAL A 48 2.80 -6.10 6.91
C VAL A 48 2.89 -6.43 5.42
N VAL A 49 2.04 -5.78 4.62
CA VAL A 49 2.09 -5.88 3.17
C VAL A 49 1.59 -4.58 2.55
N LEU A 50 2.19 -4.21 1.43
CA LEU A 50 1.80 -3.08 0.58
C LEU A 50 1.64 -3.61 -0.84
N ASN A 51 0.56 -3.24 -1.51
CA ASN A 51 0.26 -3.63 -2.88
C ASN A 51 0.14 -5.14 -3.12
N ASP A 52 -0.47 -5.87 -2.19
CA ASP A 52 -0.73 -7.30 -2.40
C ASP A 52 -1.85 -7.51 -3.43
N THR A 53 -1.49 -8.09 -4.57
CA THR A 53 -2.42 -8.48 -5.64
C THR A 53 -2.52 -10.00 -5.79
N ALA A 54 -2.02 -10.78 -4.84
CA ALA A 54 -1.97 -12.25 -4.94
C ALA A 54 -3.35 -12.91 -5.04
N HIS A 55 -4.41 -12.23 -4.58
CA HIS A 55 -5.79 -12.69 -4.71
C HIS A 55 -6.35 -12.54 -6.14
N LEU A 56 -5.70 -11.75 -7.00
CA LEU A 56 -6.07 -11.60 -8.42
C LEU A 56 -5.48 -12.75 -9.25
N THR A 57 -6.11 -13.06 -10.39
CA THR A 57 -5.55 -13.95 -11.41
C THR A 57 -4.37 -13.28 -12.11
N ASP A 58 -3.43 -14.07 -12.64
CA ASP A 58 -2.18 -13.55 -13.24
C ASP A 58 -2.38 -12.41 -14.27
N PRO A 59 -3.38 -12.44 -15.18
CA PRO A 59 -3.59 -11.35 -16.13
C PRO A 59 -4.00 -10.02 -15.48
N LEU A 60 -4.51 -10.05 -14.26
CA LEU A 60 -4.98 -8.89 -13.50
C LEU A 60 -3.98 -8.44 -12.43
N ARG A 61 -2.90 -9.19 -12.23
CA ARG A 61 -1.81 -8.78 -11.34
C ARG A 61 -0.95 -7.75 -12.05
N TRP A 62 -0.58 -6.68 -11.33
CA TRP A 62 0.43 -5.72 -11.78
C TRP A 62 0.10 -4.97 -13.08
N THR A 63 -1.18 -4.73 -13.37
CA THR A 63 -1.63 -4.07 -14.61
C THR A 63 -1.00 -2.69 -14.87
N ASP A 64 -0.45 -2.06 -13.84
CA ASP A 64 0.10 -0.69 -13.88
C ASP A 64 1.56 -0.60 -13.43
N LEU A 65 2.24 -1.74 -13.23
CA LEU A 65 3.70 -1.74 -13.02
C LEU A 65 4.41 -2.09 -14.34
N PRO A 66 5.61 -1.54 -14.59
CA PRO A 66 6.41 -1.94 -15.73
C PRO A 66 6.58 -3.47 -15.73
N THR A 67 6.28 -4.12 -16.86
CA THR A 67 6.46 -5.57 -17.04
C THR A 67 7.94 -5.97 -17.06
N TRP A 68 8.85 -4.99 -17.15
CA TRP A 68 10.29 -5.20 -17.05
C TRP A 68 10.74 -5.17 -15.58
N ARG A 69 11.28 -6.30 -15.12
CA ARG A 69 12.15 -6.41 -13.94
C ARG A 69 13.51 -6.96 -14.41
N PRO A 70 14.65 -6.36 -14.05
CA PRO A 70 15.97 -6.96 -14.32
C PRO A 70 16.17 -8.27 -13.55
#